data_AF-A0AAV5ZL44-F1
#
_entry.id   AF-A0AAV5ZL44-F1
#
_cell.length_a   1.000
_cell.length_b   1.000
_cell.length_c   1.000
_cell.angle_alpha   90.00
_cell.angle_beta   90.00
_cell.angle_gamma   90.00
#
_symmetry.space_group_name_H-M   'P 1'
#
loop_
_entity.id
_entity.type
_entity.pdbx_description
1 polymer ?
#
loop_
_entity_poly.entity_id
_entity_poly.type
_entity_poly.pdbx_seq_one_letter_code
_entity_poly.pdbx_strand_id
1 'polypeptide(L)'
;MKKVLSVLLVLATWPLLTAGGGINPPPPGFKVTGPAVSAVIVVDPHNTSVPGGGRAAIRLTKGTVSTGTIFQVPDTTRDSFFNFGCDPARTDIRFKNAQLNLYVPQAQIDQMYAQLGIPISGANVPFITDTDSAVCTPDDVSGILSFTAVIQFLVPQNH
;
A
#
# COMPACT_ATOMS: atom_id res chain seq x y z
N MET A 1 -28.51 -19.68 -30.64
CA MET A 1 -27.48 -20.15 -29.68
C MET A 1 -26.10 -19.50 -29.84
N LYS A 2 -25.86 -18.57 -30.78
CA LYS A 2 -24.57 -17.86 -30.91
C LYS A 2 -24.35 -16.71 -29.91
N LYS A 3 -25.43 -16.10 -29.39
CA LYS A 3 -25.36 -14.95 -28.47
C LYS A 3 -24.93 -15.30 -27.04
N VAL A 4 -25.07 -16.55 -26.62
CA VAL A 4 -24.71 -17.00 -25.26
C VAL A 4 -23.19 -17.20 -25.12
N LEU A 5 -22.52 -17.60 -26.21
CA LEU A 5 -21.08 -17.84 -26.21
C LEU A 5 -20.26 -16.55 -26.01
N SER A 6 -20.73 -15.42 -26.56
CA SER A 6 -20.04 -14.13 -26.43
C SER A 6 -20.10 -13.55 -25.02
N VAL A 7 -21.18 -13.81 -24.27
CA VAL A 7 -21.33 -13.32 -22.88
C VAL A 7 -20.42 -14.11 -21.92
N LEU A 8 -20.27 -15.42 -22.13
CA LEU A 8 -19.34 -16.25 -21.34
C LEU A 8 -17.88 -15.88 -21.57
N LEU A 9 -17.50 -15.47 -22.79
CA LEU A 9 -16.12 -15.09 -23.09
C LEU A 9 -15.71 -13.77 -22.39
N VAL A 10 -16.65 -12.82 -22.23
CA VAL A 10 -16.42 -11.54 -21.55
C VAL A 10 -16.35 -11.72 -20.02
N LEU A 11 -17.13 -12.64 -19.45
CA LEU A 11 -17.05 -12.99 -18.02
C LEU A 11 -15.76 -13.72 -17.67
N ALA A 12 -15.23 -14.54 -18.58
CA ALA A 12 -13.97 -15.27 -18.37
C ALA A 12 -12.72 -14.38 -18.43
N THR A 13 -12.78 -13.24 -19.12
CA THR A 13 -11.64 -12.31 -19.26
C THR A 13 -11.71 -11.13 -18.29
N TRP A 14 -12.80 -10.97 -17.53
CA TRP A 14 -12.94 -9.90 -16.53
C TRP A 14 -11.80 -9.87 -15.48
N PRO A 15 -11.28 -11.00 -14.96
CA PRO A 15 -10.17 -10.97 -14.02
C PRO A 15 -8.86 -10.41 -14.62
N LEU A 16 -8.72 -10.42 -15.94
CA LEU A 16 -7.57 -9.87 -16.66
C LEU A 16 -7.72 -8.36 -16.95
N LEU A 17 -8.95 -7.84 -16.96
CA LEU A 17 -9.24 -6.43 -17.17
C LEU A 17 -9.21 -5.61 -15.88
N THR A 18 -9.29 -6.26 -14.71
CA THR A 18 -9.12 -5.59 -13.40
C THR A 18 -7.66 -5.48 -12.96
N ALA A 19 -6.69 -5.83 -13.81
CA ALA A 19 -5.30 -5.38 -13.64
C ALA A 19 -5.17 -3.90 -14.06
N GLY A 20 -6.04 -3.04 -13.51
CA GLY A 20 -5.94 -1.60 -13.58
C GLY A 20 -4.84 -1.12 -12.65
N GLY A 21 -3.59 -1.36 -13.03
CA GLY A 21 -2.44 -0.72 -12.40
C GLY A 21 -2.38 0.72 -12.89
N GLY A 22 -2.44 1.67 -11.96
CA GLY A 22 -2.37 3.10 -12.26
C GLY A 22 -1.15 3.50 -13.11
N ILE A 23 -1.18 4.72 -13.64
CA ILE A 23 -0.29 5.29 -14.68
C ILE A 23 1.15 5.54 -14.20
N ASN A 24 1.63 4.85 -13.17
CA ASN A 24 3.01 4.95 -12.72
C ASN A 24 3.70 3.59 -12.87
N PRO A 25 4.61 3.45 -13.84
CA PRO A 25 5.35 2.21 -14.03
C PRO A 25 6.25 1.93 -12.81
N PRO A 26 6.52 0.66 -12.48
CA PRO A 26 7.51 0.31 -11.48
C PRO A 26 8.89 0.89 -11.85
N PRO A 27 9.80 1.02 -10.86
CA PRO A 27 11.17 1.44 -11.12
C PRO A 27 11.83 0.62 -12.26
N PRO A 28 12.68 1.23 -13.09
CA PRO A 28 13.38 0.53 -14.16
C PRO A 28 14.14 -0.70 -13.64
N GLY A 29 14.07 -1.81 -14.38
CA GLY A 29 14.69 -3.08 -13.97
C GLY A 29 13.88 -3.89 -12.95
N PHE A 30 12.66 -3.46 -12.61
CA PHE A 30 11.75 -4.19 -11.73
C PHE A 30 10.40 -4.45 -12.39
N LYS A 31 9.69 -5.47 -11.89
CA LYS A 31 8.29 -5.73 -12.24
C LYS A 31 7.48 -5.95 -10.97
N VAL A 32 6.20 -5.61 -11.05
CA VAL A 32 5.22 -5.91 -9.99
C VAL A 32 4.65 -7.30 -10.24
N THR A 33 4.58 -8.13 -9.20
CA THR A 33 4.04 -9.49 -9.27
C THR A 33 3.40 -9.92 -7.95
N GLY A 34 2.89 -11.15 -7.93
CA GLY A 34 2.30 -11.78 -6.75
C GLY A 34 0.86 -11.34 -6.44
N PRO A 35 0.27 -11.89 -5.37
CA PRO A 35 -1.10 -11.58 -4.98
C PRO A 35 -1.21 -10.13 -4.49
N ALA A 36 -2.29 -9.47 -4.89
CA ALA A 36 -2.67 -8.18 -4.32
C ALA A 36 -3.18 -8.35 -2.88
N VAL A 37 -2.65 -7.54 -1.97
CA VAL A 37 -3.06 -7.44 -0.57
C VAL A 37 -3.70 -6.07 -0.37
N SER A 38 -4.93 -6.03 0.13
CA SER A 38 -5.58 -4.77 0.48
C SER A 38 -5.03 -4.26 1.80
N ALA A 39 -4.81 -2.96 1.90
CA ALA A 39 -4.32 -2.30 3.10
C ALA A 39 -5.22 -1.11 3.47
N VAL A 40 -5.40 -0.91 4.77
CA VAL A 40 -5.87 0.36 5.35
C VAL A 40 -4.72 0.93 6.15
N ILE A 41 -4.34 2.16 5.83
CA ILE A 41 -3.21 2.85 6.46
C ILE A 41 -3.76 4.10 7.13
N VAL A 42 -3.34 4.31 8.39
CA VAL A 42 -3.65 5.48 9.19
C VAL A 42 -2.34 6.07 9.69
N VAL A 43 -2.16 7.36 9.51
CA VAL A 43 -0.91 8.07 9.78
C VAL A 43 -1.23 9.31 10.59
N ASP A 44 -0.53 9.46 11.70
CA ASP A 44 -0.44 10.71 12.45
C ASP A 44 0.80 11.50 11.97
N PRO A 45 0.62 12.55 11.15
CA PRO A 45 1.72 13.34 10.60
C PRO A 45 2.27 14.37 11.61
N HIS A 46 1.73 14.45 12.83
CA HIS A 46 2.28 15.35 13.84
C HIS A 46 3.73 14.99 14.16
N ASN A 47 4.51 15.99 14.58
CA ASN A 47 5.85 15.73 15.06
C ASN A 47 5.81 14.87 16.35
N THR A 48 6.92 14.20 16.67
CA THR A 48 7.04 13.37 17.87
C THR A 48 6.98 14.15 19.19
N SER A 49 7.04 15.49 19.13
CA SER A 49 6.83 16.35 20.29
C SER A 49 5.36 16.37 20.74
N VAL A 50 4.42 16.02 19.85
CA VAL A 50 3.02 15.78 20.19
C VAL A 50 2.86 14.32 20.66
N PRO A 51 2.20 14.05 21.81
CA PRO A 51 1.91 12.69 22.23
C PRO A 51 1.16 11.91 21.15
N GLY A 52 1.78 10.87 20.60
CA GLY A 52 1.22 10.07 19.52
C GLY A 52 1.67 10.46 18.11
N GLY A 53 2.34 11.61 17.95
CA GLY A 53 2.81 12.08 16.66
C GLY A 53 3.88 11.17 16.02
N GLY A 54 3.85 11.09 14.69
CA GLY A 54 4.72 10.25 13.89
C GLY A 54 4.39 8.76 13.99
N ARG A 55 3.27 8.41 14.60
CA ARG A 55 2.78 7.02 14.63
C ARG A 55 1.93 6.74 13.42
N ALA A 56 1.95 5.48 13.01
CA ALA A 56 1.07 4.98 11.98
C ALA A 56 0.55 3.60 12.36
N ALA A 57 -0.58 3.25 11.78
CA ALA A 57 -1.16 1.93 11.84
C ALA A 57 -1.39 1.42 10.42
N ILE A 58 -1.16 0.14 10.22
CA ILE A 58 -1.46 -0.54 8.97
C ILE A 58 -2.23 -1.81 9.27
N ARG A 59 -3.28 -2.05 8.51
CA ARG A 59 -4.04 -3.29 8.51
C ARG A 59 -4.02 -3.88 7.10
N LEU A 60 -3.50 -5.09 6.97
CA LEU A 60 -3.46 -5.85 5.72
C LEU A 60 -4.58 -6.89 5.70
N THR A 61 -5.17 -7.11 4.52
CA THR A 61 -6.25 -8.07 4.30
C THR A 61 -6.02 -8.86 3.01
N LYS A 62 -6.11 -10.20 3.10
CA LYS A 62 -6.09 -11.12 1.96
C LYS A 62 -7.23 -12.13 2.13
N GLY A 63 -8.25 -12.03 1.27
CA GLY A 63 -9.48 -12.82 1.41
C GLY A 63 -10.14 -12.55 2.77
N THR A 64 -10.30 -13.59 3.59
CA THR A 64 -10.89 -13.48 4.94
C THR A 64 -9.85 -13.30 6.06
N VAL A 65 -8.56 -13.33 5.73
CA VAL A 65 -7.47 -13.19 6.73
C VAL A 65 -7.03 -11.73 6.79
N SER A 66 -6.94 -11.19 8.00
CA SER A 66 -6.41 -9.85 8.24
C SER A 66 -5.38 -9.83 9.35
N THR A 67 -4.38 -8.96 9.21
CA THR A 67 -3.35 -8.69 10.21
C THR A 67 -3.12 -7.19 10.29
N GLY A 68 -2.51 -6.69 11.35
CA GLY A 68 -2.15 -5.29 11.44
C GLY A 68 -1.17 -5.02 12.55
N THR A 69 -0.58 -3.83 12.49
CA THR A 69 0.38 -3.36 13.49
C THR A 69 0.26 -1.85 13.65
N ILE A 70 0.79 -1.36 14.77
CA ILE A 70 1.03 0.06 15.03
C ILE A 70 2.54 0.25 15.13
N PHE A 71 3.05 1.36 14.62
CA PHE A 71 4.48 1.62 14.59
C PHE A 71 4.79 3.11 14.64
N GLN A 72 6.04 3.40 15.03
CA GLN A 72 6.62 4.72 14.86
C GLN A 72 7.25 4.77 13.47
N VAL A 73 6.91 5.79 12.69
CA VAL A 73 7.53 6.02 11.39
C VAL A 73 8.97 6.51 11.63
N PRO A 74 9.98 5.93 10.97
CA PRO A 74 11.38 6.32 11.14
C PRO A 74 11.59 7.82 10.88
N ASP A 75 12.32 8.51 11.75
CA ASP A 75 12.56 9.96 11.62
C ASP A 75 13.22 10.33 10.27
N THR A 76 14.03 9.44 9.71
CA THR A 76 14.71 9.63 8.42
C THR A 76 13.76 9.70 7.23
N THR A 77 12.58 9.09 7.32
CA THR A 77 11.58 9.10 6.25
C THR A 77 10.37 9.96 6.61
N ARG A 78 10.11 10.16 7.90
CA ARG A 78 9.02 10.98 8.42
C ARG A 78 8.92 12.33 7.72
N ASP A 79 10.02 13.07 7.59
CA ASP A 79 9.97 14.41 7.02
C ASP A 79 9.61 14.36 5.51
N SER A 80 10.11 13.38 4.76
CA SER A 80 9.77 13.20 3.33
C SER A 80 8.30 12.84 3.11
N PHE A 81 7.71 12.05 4.01
CA PHE A 81 6.33 11.58 3.87
C PHE A 81 5.30 12.50 4.54
N PHE A 82 5.66 13.21 5.62
CA PHE A 82 4.70 13.95 6.47
C PHE A 82 4.89 15.47 6.44
N ASN A 83 5.87 16.01 5.71
CA ASN A 83 6.04 17.48 5.57
C ASN A 83 4.84 18.18 4.89
N PHE A 84 3.96 17.43 4.24
CA PHE A 84 2.70 17.96 3.69
C PHE A 84 1.51 17.84 4.66
N GLY A 85 1.78 17.52 5.92
CA GLY A 85 0.77 17.27 6.93
C GLY A 85 -0.26 16.24 6.45
N CYS A 86 -1.51 16.51 6.76
CA CYS A 86 -2.64 15.66 6.47
C CYS A 86 -3.33 15.97 5.12
N ASP A 87 -2.59 16.32 4.06
CA ASP A 87 -3.18 16.63 2.72
C ASP A 87 -3.58 15.36 1.92
N PRO A 88 -4.88 15.04 1.74
CA PRO A 88 -5.31 13.83 1.03
C PRO A 88 -4.94 13.85 -0.46
N ALA A 89 -4.88 15.04 -1.09
CA ALA A 89 -4.56 15.18 -2.51
C ALA A 89 -3.10 14.80 -2.82
N ARG A 90 -2.24 14.76 -1.80
CA ARG A 90 -0.85 14.30 -1.90
C ARG A 90 -0.64 12.86 -1.47
N THR A 91 -1.69 12.06 -1.29
CA THR A 91 -1.53 10.66 -0.87
C THR A 91 -0.81 9.84 -1.94
N ASP A 92 -1.22 9.96 -3.20
CA ASP A 92 -0.63 9.22 -4.32
C ASP A 92 0.86 9.54 -4.49
N ILE A 93 1.23 10.83 -4.52
CA ILE A 93 2.64 11.23 -4.69
C ILE A 93 3.54 10.77 -3.53
N ARG A 94 2.96 10.54 -2.34
CA ARG A 94 3.70 10.11 -1.15
C ARG A 94 3.85 8.60 -1.08
N PHE A 95 2.77 7.88 -1.28
CA PHE A 95 2.69 6.47 -0.93
C PHE A 95 2.63 5.54 -2.14
N LYS A 96 2.09 6.00 -3.27
CA LYS A 96 2.01 5.17 -4.49
C LYS A 96 3.41 4.94 -5.04
N ASN A 97 3.71 3.71 -5.42
CA ASN A 97 5.03 3.27 -5.89
C ASN A 97 6.14 3.37 -4.84
N ALA A 98 5.79 3.29 -3.56
CA ALA A 98 6.74 3.21 -2.47
C ALA A 98 6.89 1.77 -1.97
N GLN A 99 8.12 1.41 -1.61
CA GLN A 99 8.36 0.18 -0.85
C GLN A 99 7.84 0.36 0.58
N LEU A 100 7.16 -0.65 1.11
CA LEU A 100 6.53 -0.61 2.43
C LEU A 100 7.56 -0.41 3.56
N ASN A 101 8.76 -0.95 3.39
CA ASN A 101 9.86 -0.89 4.35
C ASN A 101 10.50 0.51 4.49
N LEU A 102 10.12 1.47 3.65
CA LEU A 102 10.56 2.86 3.80
C LEU A 102 9.91 3.53 5.03
N TYR A 103 8.76 3.02 5.50
CA TYR A 103 8.07 3.62 6.63
C TYR A 103 7.54 2.61 7.65
N VAL A 104 7.29 1.35 7.26
CA VAL A 104 6.99 0.27 8.21
C VAL A 104 8.28 -0.48 8.57
N PRO A 105 8.59 -0.67 9.86
CA PRO A 105 9.72 -1.50 10.28
C PRO A 105 9.69 -2.91 9.67
N GLN A 106 10.82 -3.37 9.13
CA GLN A 106 10.91 -4.65 8.40
C GLN A 106 10.41 -5.84 9.24
N ALA A 107 10.75 -5.90 10.53
CA ALA A 107 10.29 -6.98 11.42
C ALA A 107 8.75 -7.09 11.50
N GLN A 108 8.05 -5.96 11.41
CA GLN A 108 6.59 -5.96 11.42
C GLN A 108 6.01 -6.36 10.07
N ILE A 109 6.65 -5.96 8.97
CA ILE A 109 6.31 -6.44 7.62
C ILE A 109 6.41 -7.96 7.60
N ASP A 110 7.54 -8.52 8.03
CA ASP A 110 7.77 -9.97 8.04
C ASP A 110 6.71 -10.69 8.87
N GLN A 111 6.39 -10.18 10.07
CA GLN A 111 5.35 -10.73 10.93
C GLN A 111 3.95 -10.71 10.29
N MET A 112 3.55 -9.57 9.72
CA MET A 112 2.23 -9.44 9.07
C MET A 112 2.10 -10.40 7.89
N TYR A 113 3.09 -10.45 7.01
CA TYR A 113 3.02 -11.32 5.83
C TYR A 113 3.13 -12.81 6.18
N ALA A 114 3.87 -13.17 7.23
CA ALA A 114 3.85 -14.52 7.78
C ALA A 114 2.44 -14.91 8.25
N GLN A 115 1.73 -14.02 8.95
CA GLN A 115 0.35 -14.25 9.39
C GLN A 115 -0.66 -14.35 8.23
N LEU A 116 -0.39 -13.67 7.11
CA LEU A 116 -1.18 -13.80 5.87
C LEU A 116 -0.83 -15.06 5.06
N GLY A 117 0.15 -15.86 5.51
CA GLY A 117 0.63 -17.02 4.78
C GLY A 117 1.30 -16.66 3.45
N ILE A 118 1.96 -15.50 3.39
CA ILE A 118 2.69 -15.04 2.20
C ILE A 118 4.18 -15.00 2.52
N PRO A 119 5.01 -15.83 1.87
CA PRO A 119 6.45 -15.81 2.11
C PRO A 119 7.07 -14.55 1.52
N ILE A 120 7.68 -13.72 2.39
CA ILE A 120 8.58 -12.66 1.96
C ILE A 120 9.99 -13.25 1.86
N SER A 121 10.60 -13.14 0.69
CA SER A 121 12.01 -13.40 0.48
C SER A 121 12.68 -12.07 0.09
N GLY A 122 14.00 -11.94 0.24
CA GLY A 122 14.70 -10.68 -0.09
C GLY A 122 14.52 -10.20 -1.54
N ALA A 123 14.01 -11.06 -2.44
CA ALA A 123 13.66 -10.68 -3.81
C ALA A 123 12.22 -10.14 -3.97
N ASN A 124 11.32 -10.42 -3.02
CA ASN A 124 9.92 -10.02 -3.03
C ASN A 124 9.70 -8.86 -2.07
N VAL A 125 9.88 -7.63 -2.54
CA VAL A 125 9.76 -6.44 -1.69
C VAL A 125 8.31 -5.93 -1.73
N PRO A 126 7.58 -5.87 -0.59
CA PRO A 126 6.24 -5.29 -0.57
C PRO A 126 6.23 -3.84 -1.06
N PHE A 127 5.33 -3.55 -1.98
CA PHE A 127 5.31 -2.32 -2.77
C PHE A 127 3.87 -1.85 -2.96
N ILE A 128 3.60 -0.58 -2.60
CA ILE A 128 2.26 0.00 -2.83
C ILE A 128 2.12 0.30 -4.32
N THR A 129 1.13 -0.32 -4.94
CA THR A 129 0.83 -0.12 -6.38
C THR A 129 -0.33 0.81 -6.60
N ASP A 130 -1.21 0.95 -5.61
CA ASP A 130 -2.36 1.83 -5.69
C ASP A 130 -2.76 2.38 -4.32
N THR A 131 -3.39 3.56 -4.35
CA THR A 131 -3.88 4.30 -3.19
C THR A 131 -5.23 4.91 -3.53
N ASP A 132 -6.17 4.87 -2.60
CA ASP A 132 -7.53 5.39 -2.80
C ASP A 132 -8.17 5.77 -1.46
N SER A 133 -9.31 6.47 -1.50
CA SER A 133 -10.14 6.83 -0.34
C SER A 133 -9.36 7.58 0.75
N ALA A 134 -8.49 8.50 0.33
CA ALA A 134 -7.71 9.31 1.27
C ALA A 134 -8.59 10.36 1.97
N VAL A 135 -8.52 10.41 3.30
CA VAL A 135 -9.30 11.32 4.16
C VAL A 135 -8.43 11.84 5.30
N CYS A 136 -8.63 13.10 5.69
CA CYS A 136 -7.96 13.76 6.81
C CYS A 136 -8.93 14.08 7.96
N THR A 137 -8.47 14.01 9.23
CA THR A 137 -9.30 14.34 10.41
C THR A 137 -8.56 15.09 11.53
N PRO A 138 -9.04 16.26 12.03
CA PRO A 138 -9.94 17.21 11.36
C PRO A 138 -9.21 17.94 10.22
N ASP A 139 -9.99 18.59 9.36
CA ASP A 139 -9.54 19.13 8.08
C ASP A 139 -8.37 20.13 8.25
N ASP A 140 -7.45 20.06 7.29
CA ASP A 140 -6.32 20.95 7.05
C ASP A 140 -5.20 21.06 8.11
N VAL A 141 -4.05 20.47 7.75
CA VAL A 141 -2.69 20.59 8.34
C VAL A 141 -2.41 19.77 9.59
N SER A 142 -3.32 19.69 10.56
CA SER A 142 -3.09 19.02 11.87
C SER A 142 -3.96 17.78 12.10
N GLY A 143 -4.35 17.09 11.03
CA GLY A 143 -5.20 15.91 11.12
C GLY A 143 -4.45 14.58 11.03
N ILE A 144 -5.18 13.49 11.25
CA ILE A 144 -4.76 12.12 10.97
C ILE A 144 -5.16 11.77 9.53
N LEU A 145 -4.19 11.34 8.73
CA LEU A 145 -4.41 10.88 7.36
C LEU A 145 -4.80 9.40 7.39
N SER A 146 -5.88 9.03 6.71
CA SER A 146 -6.26 7.64 6.49
C SER A 146 -6.50 7.40 5.00
N PHE A 147 -6.10 6.23 4.51
CA PHE A 147 -6.32 5.86 3.11
C PHE A 147 -6.32 4.34 2.96
N THR A 148 -6.87 3.89 1.85
CA THR A 148 -6.77 2.50 1.40
C THR A 148 -5.64 2.36 0.39
N ALA A 149 -4.99 1.20 0.37
CA ALA A 149 -3.92 0.91 -0.57
C ALA A 149 -3.99 -0.53 -1.08
N VAL A 150 -3.38 -0.76 -2.23
CA VAL A 150 -3.10 -2.10 -2.76
C VAL A 150 -1.60 -2.33 -2.71
N ILE A 151 -1.19 -3.43 -2.09
CA ILE A 151 0.20 -3.83 -1.95
C ILE A 151 0.45 -5.12 -2.73
N GLN A 152 1.48 -5.10 -3.56
CA GLN A 152 1.99 -6.25 -4.32
C GLN A 152 3.50 -6.38 -4.09
N PHE A 153 4.20 -7.19 -4.88
CA PHE A 153 5.63 -7.43 -4.72
C PHE A 153 6.40 -6.87 -5.89
N LEU A 154 7.41 -6.05 -5.58
CA LEU A 154 8.42 -5.61 -6.52
C LEU A 154 9.51 -6.68 -6.59
N VAL A 155 9.80 -7.18 -7.79
CA VAL A 155 10.86 -8.17 -8.04
C VAL A 155 11.79 -7.71 -9.18
N PRO A 156 13.09 -8.02 -9.15
CA PRO A 156 14.00 -7.71 -10.26
C PRO A 156 13.54 -8.37 -11.57
N GLN A 157 13.70 -7.65 -12.68
CA GLN A 157 13.58 -8.23 -14.02
C GLN A 157 14.90 -8.93 -14.35
N ASN A 158 14.89 -10.26 -14.31
CA ASN A 158 15.98 -11.03 -14.89
C ASN A 158 15.89 -10.88 -16.41
N HIS A 159 16.83 -10.16 -17.01
CA HIS A 159 17.03 -10.09 -18.46
C HIS A 159 17.77 -11.31 -18.97
#